data_AF-A0A0Q5PZR1-F1
#
_entry.id   AF-A0A0Q5PZR1-F1
#
_cell.length_a   1.000
_cell.length_b   1.000
_cell.length_c   1.000
_cell.angle_alpha   90.00
_cell.angle_beta   90.00
_cell.angle_gamma   90.00
#
_symmetry.space_group_name_H-M   'P 1'
#
loop_
_entity.id
_entity.type
_entity.pdbx_description
1 polymer ?
#
loop_
_entity_poly.entity_id
_entity_poly.type
_entity_poly.pdbx_seq_one_letter_code
_entity_poly.pdbx_strand_id
1 'polypeptide(L)'
;MKKYRWTLLLSLLTPLLLLPVVFLMGGGYGYYTPAVVLTPFGMVGTVFQQTISPPFVILAILQFPIYGFLIDRFENKKTVYCITGLHVLTAVLTLVLTNFND
;
A
#
# COMPACT_ATOMS: atom_id res chain seq x y z
N MET A 1 -22.27 -13.71 -11.54
CA MET A 1 -21.59 -12.58 -10.87
C MET A 1 -20.09 -12.84 -10.91
N LYS A 2 -19.24 -11.87 -11.26
CA LYS A 2 -17.79 -12.10 -11.35
C LYS A 2 -17.24 -12.33 -9.94
N LYS A 3 -16.81 -13.58 -9.68
CA LYS A 3 -16.28 -14.09 -8.40
C LYS A 3 -15.08 -13.31 -7.82
N TYR A 4 -14.50 -12.39 -8.58
CA TYR A 4 -13.28 -11.64 -8.22
C TYR A 4 -13.33 -10.18 -8.69
N ARG A 5 -14.49 -9.52 -8.54
CA ARG A 5 -14.69 -8.15 -9.05
C ARG A 5 -13.72 -7.16 -8.40
N TRP A 6 -13.62 -7.16 -7.07
CA TRP A 6 -12.77 -6.22 -6.35
C TRP A 6 -11.29 -6.51 -6.54
N THR A 7 -10.92 -7.79 -6.59
CA THR A 7 -9.56 -8.24 -6.93
C THR A 7 -9.13 -7.66 -8.27
N LEU A 8 -9.94 -7.80 -9.33
CA LEU A 8 -9.61 -7.26 -10.66
C LEU A 8 -9.54 -5.74 -10.68
N LEU A 9 -10.49 -5.06 -10.05
CA LEU A 9 -10.51 -3.59 -9.97
C LEU A 9 -9.28 -3.04 -9.26
N LEU A 10 -8.93 -3.60 -8.09
CA LEU A 10 -7.79 -3.13 -7.31
C LEU A 10 -6.45 -3.53 -7.94
N SER A 11 -6.36 -4.68 -8.61
CA SER A 11 -5.19 -5.03 -9.43
C SER A 11 -4.96 -4.05 -10.57
N LEU A 12 -6.01 -3.64 -11.28
CA LEU A 12 -5.92 -2.62 -12.34
C LEU A 12 -5.58 -1.23 -11.79
N LEU A 13 -6.10 -0.91 -10.61
CA LEU A 13 -5.84 0.37 -9.94
C LEU A 13 -4.41 0.48 -9.40
N THR A 14 -3.79 -0.65 -9.04
CA THR A 14 -2.43 -0.70 -8.47
C THR A 14 -1.38 0.05 -9.30
N PRO A 15 -1.16 -0.26 -10.59
CA PRO A 15 -0.18 0.47 -11.39
C PRO A 15 -0.54 1.95 -11.55
N LEU A 16 -1.83 2.29 -11.62
CA LEU A 16 -2.29 3.68 -11.72
C LEU A 16 -1.97 4.50 -10.47
N LEU A 17 -2.00 3.87 -9.28
CA LEU A 17 -1.61 4.51 -8.02
C LEU A 17 -0.09 4.52 -7.81
N LEU A 18 0.61 3.48 -8.25
CA LEU A 18 2.06 3.39 -8.09
C LEU A 18 2.82 4.37 -8.99
N LEU A 19 2.35 4.63 -10.21
CA LEU A 19 3.01 5.54 -11.14
C LEU A 19 3.26 6.96 -10.56
N PRO A 20 2.25 7.68 -10.05
CA PRO A 20 2.47 9.00 -9.47
C PRO A 20 3.31 8.93 -8.20
N VAL A 21 3.18 7.86 -7.40
CA VAL A 21 4.01 7.66 -6.20
C VAL A 21 5.49 7.57 -6.56
N VAL A 22 5.84 6.70 -7.51
CA VAL A 22 7.23 6.54 -7.97
C VAL A 22 7.77 7.82 -8.57
N PHE A 23 6.95 8.55 -9.33
CA PHE A 23 7.33 9.86 -9.87
C PHE A 23 7.64 10.88 -8.76
N LEU A 24 6.77 10.97 -7.75
CA LEU A 24 6.93 11.91 -6.64
C LEU A 24 8.14 11.61 -5.74
N MET A 25 8.53 10.33 -5.61
CA MET A 25 9.70 9.92 -4.83
C MET A 25 11.04 10.34 -5.47
N GLY A 26 11.05 10.75 -6.74
CA GLY A 26 12.19 11.42 -7.37
C GLY A 26 13.50 10.62 -7.36
N GLY A 27 13.43 9.29 -7.32
CA GLY A 27 14.61 8.42 -7.32
C GLY A 27 15.50 8.51 -6.07
N GLY A 28 14.99 9.02 -4.94
CA GLY A 28 15.78 9.16 -3.71
C GLY A 28 15.55 10.46 -2.97
N TYR A 29 15.20 11.52 -3.69
CA TYR A 29 15.22 12.91 -3.20
C TYR A 29 13.85 13.60 -3.21
N GLY A 30 12.79 12.86 -3.53
CA GLY A 30 11.44 13.40 -3.63
C GLY A 30 10.60 13.20 -2.36
N TYR A 31 9.30 13.37 -2.52
CA TYR A 31 8.31 13.28 -1.44
C TYR A 31 7.88 11.83 -1.22
N TYR A 32 8.14 11.30 -0.02
CA TYR A 32 7.80 9.93 0.34
C TYR A 32 6.45 9.81 1.03
N THR A 33 5.90 10.89 1.60
CA THR A 33 4.58 10.88 2.24
C THR A 33 3.48 10.24 1.37
N PRO A 34 3.36 10.54 0.05
CA PRO A 34 2.39 9.87 -0.82
C PRO A 34 2.59 8.35 -0.91
N ALA A 35 3.84 7.89 -0.90
CA ALA A 35 4.17 6.47 -0.89
C ALA A 35 3.72 5.81 0.40
N VAL A 36 3.98 6.44 1.55
CA VAL A 36 3.58 5.90 2.86
C VAL A 36 2.06 5.82 2.98
N VAL A 37 1.34 6.85 2.52
CA VAL A 37 -0.12 6.89 2.58
C VAL A 37 -0.78 5.88 1.64
N LEU A 38 -0.27 5.73 0.41
CA LEU A 38 -0.89 4.83 -0.58
C LEU A 38 -0.42 3.38 -0.45
N THR A 39 0.82 3.15 0.00
CA THR A 39 1.44 1.83 0.05
C THR A 39 2.10 1.49 1.40
N PRO A 40 1.38 1.65 2.52
CA PRO A 40 1.97 1.54 3.85
C PRO A 40 2.63 0.17 4.12
N PHE A 41 2.09 -0.92 3.58
CA PHE A 41 2.70 -2.26 3.74
C PHE A 41 4.00 -2.44 2.96
N GLY A 42 4.21 -1.70 1.87
CA GLY A 42 5.50 -1.64 1.20
C GLY A 42 6.44 -0.60 1.81
N MET A 43 5.91 0.41 2.48
CA MET A 43 6.74 1.41 3.13
C MET A 43 7.17 1.01 4.55
N VAL A 44 6.46 0.09 5.22
CA VAL A 44 6.82 -0.33 6.59
C VAL A 44 8.25 -0.89 6.70
N GLY A 45 8.83 -1.42 5.62
CA GLY A 45 10.21 -1.87 5.58
C GLY A 45 11.23 -0.76 5.87
N THR A 46 10.90 0.49 5.54
CA THR A 46 11.79 1.64 5.74
C THR A 46 11.96 1.98 7.22
N VAL A 47 11.03 1.57 8.08
CA VAL A 47 11.16 1.67 9.54
C VAL A 47 12.34 0.85 10.05
N PHE A 48 12.62 -0.30 9.44
CA PHE A 48 13.66 -1.23 9.90
C PHE A 48 14.96 -1.12 9.10
N GLN A 49 14.87 -0.83 7.81
CA GLN A 49 15.99 -0.96 6.86
C GLN A 49 16.45 0.38 6.29
N GLN A 50 15.76 1.49 6.62
CA GLN A 50 16.00 2.85 6.09
C GLN A 50 16.08 2.95 4.56
N THR A 51 15.61 1.91 3.88
CA THR A 51 15.70 1.75 2.42
C THR A 51 14.49 0.97 1.95
N ILE A 52 14.11 1.17 0.69
CA ILE A 52 13.03 0.42 0.06
C ILE A 52 13.64 -0.84 -0.55
N SER A 53 13.43 -1.98 0.10
CA SER A 53 14.00 -3.24 -0.35
C SER A 53 13.03 -4.06 -1.21
N PRO A 54 13.55 -4.97 -2.07
CA PRO A 54 12.72 -5.74 -3.01
C PRO A 54 11.53 -6.49 -2.38
N PRO A 55 11.65 -7.13 -1.19
CA PRO A 55 10.50 -7.79 -0.56
C PRO A 55 9.33 -6.85 -0.29
N PHE A 56 9.63 -5.61 0.11
CA PHE A 56 8.62 -4.61 0.42
C PHE A 56 8.05 -3.94 -0.83
N VAL A 57 8.81 -3.86 -1.92
CA VAL A 57 8.27 -3.50 -3.24
C VAL A 57 7.21 -4.51 -3.69
N ILE A 58 7.46 -5.80 -3.49
CA ILE A 58 6.47 -6.85 -3.78
C ILE A 58 5.21 -6.65 -2.93
N LEU A 59 5.37 -6.32 -1.64
CA LEU A 59 4.22 -6.02 -0.77
C LEU A 59 3.43 -4.78 -1.24
N ALA A 60 4.10 -3.70 -1.68
CA ALA A 60 3.42 -2.53 -2.25
C ALA A 60 2.56 -2.88 -3.47
N ILE A 61 3.07 -3.76 -4.34
CA ILE A 61 2.37 -4.23 -5.54
C ILE A 61 1.21 -5.16 -5.18
N LEU A 62 1.39 -6.05 -4.20
CA LEU A 62 0.38 -7.06 -3.86
C LEU A 62 -0.69 -6.55 -2.90
N GLN A 63 -0.49 -5.45 -2.16
CA GLN A 63 -1.44 -5.00 -1.13
C GLN A 63 -2.88 -4.84 -1.65
N PHE A 64 -3.06 -4.17 -2.80
CA PHE A 64 -4.38 -3.85 -3.35
C PHE A 64 -5.06 -5.09 -3.96
N PRO A 65 -4.35 -5.94 -4.73
CA PRO A 65 -4.86 -7.27 -5.10
C PRO A 65 -5.30 -8.09 -3.89
N ILE A 66 -4.50 -8.11 -2.81
CA ILE A 66 -4.83 -8.83 -1.57
C ILE A 66 -6.09 -8.24 -0.93
N TYR A 67 -6.23 -6.91 -0.85
CA TYR A 67 -7.44 -6.27 -0.33
C TYR A 67 -8.67 -6.68 -1.15
N GLY A 68 -8.56 -6.64 -2.48
CA GLY A 68 -9.64 -7.03 -3.37
C GLY A 68 -10.04 -8.49 -3.21
N PHE A 69 -9.05 -9.38 -3.09
CA PHE A 69 -9.27 -10.80 -2.83
C PHE A 69 -9.99 -11.04 -1.50
N LEU A 70 -9.57 -10.38 -0.43
CA LEU A 70 -10.21 -10.50 0.88
C LEU A 70 -11.67 -9.99 0.83
N ILE A 71 -11.92 -8.86 0.16
CA ILE A 71 -13.27 -8.30 0.00
C ILE A 71 -14.17 -9.28 -0.78
N ASP A 72 -13.68 -9.81 -1.92
CA ASP A 72 -14.42 -10.78 -2.73
C ASP A 72 -14.63 -12.12 -1.99
N ARG A 73 -13.68 -12.54 -1.14
CA ARG A 73 -13.73 -13.85 -0.46
C ARG A 73 -14.69 -13.89 0.72
N PHE A 74 -14.80 -12.79 1.46
CA PHE A 74 -15.55 -12.71 2.71
C PHE A 74 -16.88 -11.95 2.57
N GLU A 75 -17.04 -11.15 1.50
CA GLU A 75 -18.27 -10.45 1.09
C GLU A 75 -18.99 -9.71 2.23
N ASN A 76 -18.26 -9.18 3.21
CA ASN A 76 -18.83 -8.51 4.37
C ASN A 76 -18.18 -7.15 4.65
N LYS A 77 -18.95 -6.25 5.29
CA LYS A 77 -18.49 -4.90 5.62
C LYS A 77 -17.39 -4.88 6.67
N LYS A 78 -17.35 -5.88 7.56
CA LYS A 78 -16.29 -5.99 8.59
C LYS A 78 -14.92 -6.17 7.95
N THR A 79 -14.82 -6.94 6.87
CA THR A 79 -13.59 -7.11 6.10
C THR A 79 -13.08 -5.79 5.56
N VAL A 80 -13.96 -4.94 5.02
CA VAL A 80 -13.59 -3.59 4.56
C VAL A 80 -13.08 -2.76 5.74
N TYR A 81 -13.80 -2.72 6.87
CA TYR A 81 -13.36 -1.97 8.06
C TYR A 81 -12.03 -2.48 8.61
N CYS A 82 -11.80 -3.79 8.64
CA CYS A 82 -10.53 -4.37 9.08
C CYS A 82 -9.38 -4.01 8.14
N ILE A 83 -9.58 -4.10 6.81
CA ILE A 83 -8.57 -3.72 5.82
C ILE A 83 -8.24 -2.24 5.93
N THR A 84 -9.26 -1.37 5.98
CA THR A 84 -9.06 0.07 6.12
C THR A 84 -8.38 0.40 7.45
N GLY A 85 -8.80 -0.22 8.55
CA GLY A 85 -8.18 -0.03 9.86
C GLY A 85 -6.72 -0.44 9.88
N LEU A 86 -6.38 -1.62 9.33
CA LEU A 86 -5.00 -2.08 9.21
C LEU A 86 -4.17 -1.15 8.31
N HIS A 87 -4.71 -0.74 7.17
CA HIS A 87 -4.03 0.17 6.24
C HIS A 87 -3.71 1.51 6.89
N VAL A 88 -4.70 2.15 7.53
CA VAL A 88 -4.51 3.43 8.23
C VAL A 88 -3.54 3.27 9.39
N LEU A 89 -3.67 2.20 10.18
CA LEU A 89 -2.77 1.94 11.29
C LEU A 89 -1.32 1.79 10.80
N THR A 90 -1.08 0.98 9.76
CA THR A 90 0.26 0.83 9.19
C THR A 90 0.77 2.14 8.61
N ALA A 91 -0.06 2.92 7.92
CA ALA A 91 0.34 4.22 7.37
C ALA A 91 0.75 5.20 8.46
N VAL A 92 -0.04 5.33 9.52
CA VAL A 92 0.27 6.20 10.67
C VAL A 92 1.55 5.73 11.37
N LEU A 93 1.69 4.43 11.64
CA LEU A 93 2.89 3.89 12.26
C LEU A 93 4.13 4.14 11.40
N THR A 94 4.04 3.93 10.09
CA THR A 94 5.16 4.20 9.18
C THR A 94 5.46 5.70 9.13
N LEU A 95 4.48 6.59 9.03
CA LEU A 95 4.73 8.05 9.04
C LEU A 95 5.42 8.53 10.33
N VAL A 96 5.01 7.99 11.49
CA VAL A 96 5.58 8.41 12.78
C VAL A 96 6.96 7.83 13.03
N LEU A 97 7.22 6.61 12.57
CA LEU A 97 8.45 5.87 12.89
C LEU A 97 9.53 5.99 11.81
N THR A 98 9.19 6.36 10.59
CA THR A 98 10.17 6.56 9.52
C THR A 98 10.64 8.01 9.50
N ASN A 99 11.95 8.20 9.38
CA ASN A 99 12.61 9.51 9.36
C ASN A 99 12.83 10.06 7.95
N PHE A 100 11.85 9.96 7.04
CA PHE A 100 11.98 10.67 5.77
C PHE A 100 11.92 12.17 6.05
N ASN A 101 13.01 12.89 5.75
CA ASN A 101 13.02 14.34 5.70
C ASN A 101 12.48 14.74 4.33
N ASP A 102 11.16 14.82 4.19
CA ASP A 102 10.51 15.45 3.04
C ASP A 102 10.82 16.96 2.99
#